data_AF-A0A7S2JAN6-F1
#
_entry.id   AF-A0A7S2JAN6-F1
#
_cell.length_a   1.000
_cell.length_b   1.000
_cell.length_c   1.000
_cell.angle_alpha   90.00
_cell.angle_beta   90.00
_cell.angle_gamma   90.00
#
_symmetry.space_group_name_H-M   'P 1'
#
loop_
_entity.id
_entity.type
_entity.pdbx_description
1 polymer ?
#
loop_
_entity_poly.entity_id
_entity_poly.type
_entity_poly.pdbx_seq_one_letter_code
_entity_poly.pdbx_strand_id
1 'polypeptide(L)'
;DVICGFPTETEEDWADTMALLRKYRFQGIYGSKFYSRPGTAASLLKQPAPRTVKDRYRELVEFAAPNPRNEGLAGKDVRAWFSGTEEERGQTVGRTKSYTKVLVPRDDALLGQ
;
A
#
# COMPACT_ATOMS: atom_id res chain seq x y z
N ASP A 1 4.37 4.54 -2.63
CA ASP A 1 4.21 5.08 -1.27
C ASP A 1 3.90 6.57 -1.33
N VAL A 2 3.15 7.07 -0.35
CA VAL A 2 2.78 8.48 -0.23
C VAL A 2 3.14 8.96 1.18
N ILE A 3 3.82 10.10 1.26
CA ILE A 3 4.14 10.75 2.53
C ILE A 3 3.19 11.94 2.68
N CYS A 4 2.30 11.87 3.68
CA CYS A 4 1.35 12.94 3.98
C CYS A 4 1.99 13.96 4.91
N GLY A 5 1.75 15.25 4.67
CA GLY A 5 2.18 16.33 5.55
C GLY A 5 3.62 16.75 5.35
N PHE A 6 4.15 16.68 4.13
CA PHE A 6 5.45 17.25 3.84
C PHE A 6 5.46 18.76 4.15
N PRO A 7 6.58 19.36 4.61
CA PRO A 7 6.58 20.74 5.12
C PRO A 7 6.02 21.82 4.19
N THR A 8 6.14 21.64 2.88
CA THR A 8 5.63 22.58 1.87
C THR A 8 4.31 22.14 1.22
N GLU A 9 3.70 21.05 1.69
CA GLU A 9 2.48 20.49 1.10
C GLU A 9 1.27 21.39 1.34
N THR A 10 0.79 22.01 0.28
CA THR A 10 -0.42 22.85 0.27
C THR A 10 -1.69 22.00 0.16
N GLU A 11 -2.86 22.62 0.28
CA GLU A 11 -4.12 21.92 0.02
C GLU A 11 -4.29 21.52 -1.46
N GLU A 12 -3.75 22.32 -2.37
CA GLU A 12 -3.76 22.03 -3.81
C GLU A 12 -2.88 20.80 -4.12
N ASP A 13 -1.66 20.73 -3.56
CA ASP A 13 -0.78 19.57 -3.70
C ASP A 13 -1.43 18.27 -3.20
N TRP A 14 -2.17 18.36 -2.09
CA TRP A 14 -2.90 17.22 -1.53
C TRP A 14 -4.05 16.79 -2.44
N ALA A 15 -4.83 17.75 -2.94
CA ALA A 15 -5.92 17.49 -3.87
C ALA A 15 -5.42 16.83 -5.16
N ASP A 16 -4.31 17.31 -5.71
CA ASP A 16 -3.66 16.74 -6.90
C ASP A 16 -3.14 15.32 -6.64
N THR A 17 -2.55 15.08 -5.47
CA THR A 17 -2.13 13.75 -5.04
C THR A 17 -3.32 12.79 -5.05
N MET A 18 -4.43 13.16 -4.41
CA MET A 18 -5.64 12.34 -4.37
C MET A 18 -6.28 12.15 -5.76
N ALA A 19 -6.26 13.17 -6.61
CA ALA A 19 -6.74 13.09 -7.99
C ALA A 19 -5.92 12.09 -8.82
N LEU A 20 -4.59 12.13 -8.68
CA LEU A 20 -3.67 11.20 -9.33
C LEU A 20 -3.95 9.75 -8.88
N LEU A 21 -4.11 9.53 -7.57
CA LEU A 21 -4.41 8.20 -7.01
C LEU A 21 -5.75 7.66 -7.53
N ARG A 22 -6.79 8.50 -7.59
CA ARG A 22 -8.11 8.13 -8.16
C ARG A 22 -8.04 7.80 -9.64
N LYS A 23 -7.24 8.55 -10.41
CA LYS A 23 -7.09 8.37 -11.87
C LYS A 23 -6.41 7.04 -12.22
N TYR A 24 -5.29 6.74 -11.57
CA TYR A 24 -4.47 5.60 -11.96
C TYR A 24 -4.79 4.30 -11.22
N ARG A 25 -5.53 4.37 -10.09
CA ARG A 25 -6.00 3.20 -9.32
C ARG A 25 -4.89 2.19 -9.05
N PHE A 26 -3.82 2.67 -8.41
CA PHE A 26 -2.68 1.82 -8.09
C PHE A 26 -3.10 0.60 -7.27
N GLN A 27 -2.44 -0.52 -7.56
CA GLN A 27 -2.66 -1.81 -6.90
C GLN A 27 -2.25 -1.74 -5.42
N GLY A 28 -1.14 -1.07 -5.09
CA GLY A 28 -0.70 -0.90 -3.71
C GLY A 28 -0.47 0.57 -3.41
N ILE A 29 -1.13 1.09 -2.39
CA ILE A 29 -0.90 2.42 -1.86
C ILE A 29 -0.54 2.26 -0.39
N TYR A 30 0.64 2.75 -0.02
CA TYR A 30 1.10 2.77 1.36
C TYR A 30 1.31 4.22 1.78
N GLY A 31 0.54 4.63 2.78
CA GLY A 31 0.63 5.96 3.36
C GLY A 31 1.57 5.97 4.56
N SER A 32 2.30 7.07 4.73
CA SER A 32 3.01 7.39 5.98
C SER A 32 2.87 8.87 6.27
N LYS A 33 3.04 9.26 7.53
CA LYS A 33 3.09 10.69 7.92
C LYS A 33 4.54 11.15 7.82
N PHE A 34 4.75 12.38 7.35
CA PHE A 34 6.07 12.98 7.35
C PHE A 34 6.63 13.04 8.77
N TYR A 35 7.91 12.65 8.90
CA TYR A 35 8.66 12.80 10.13
C TYR A 35 10.00 13.44 9.79
N SER A 36 10.22 14.64 10.32
CA SER A 36 11.45 15.39 10.14
C SER A 36 12.65 14.60 10.67
N ARG A 37 13.67 14.44 9.83
CA ARG A 37 14.93 13.79 10.21
C ARG A 37 16.00 14.85 10.47
N PRO A 38 16.70 14.82 11.61
CA PRO A 38 17.78 15.76 11.88
C PRO A 38 18.81 15.82 10.75
N GLY A 39 19.25 17.02 10.39
CA GLY A 39 20.27 17.24 9.34
C GLY A 39 19.74 17.24 7.90
N THR A 40 18.43 17.08 7.69
CA THR A 40 17.83 17.19 6.34
C THR A 40 17.36 18.61 6.04
N ALA A 41 17.33 19.01 4.78
CA ALA A 41 16.77 20.31 4.37
C ALA A 41 15.32 20.48 4.84
N ALA A 42 14.53 19.40 4.80
CA ALA A 42 13.15 19.38 5.26
C ALA A 42 13.00 19.62 6.77
N SER A 43 14.05 19.39 7.56
CA SER A 43 14.03 19.66 9.01
C SER A 43 14.08 21.14 9.37
N LEU A 44 14.53 21.98 8.44
CA LEU A 44 14.59 23.43 8.61
C LEU A 44 13.28 24.12 8.19
N LEU A 45 12.38 23.38 7.54
CA LEU A 45 11.12 23.91 7.04
C LEU A 45 10.04 23.94 8.14
N LYS A 46 9.13 24.90 8.04
CA LYS A 46 7.97 25.00 8.92
C LYS A 46 7.06 23.79 8.71
N GLN A 47 6.79 23.05 9.78
CA GLN A 47 5.95 21.86 9.71
C GLN A 47 4.46 22.25 9.64
N PRO A 48 3.64 21.51 8.88
CA PRO A 48 2.20 21.72 8.84
C PRO A 48 1.57 21.39 10.20
N ALA A 49 0.35 21.88 10.40
CA ALA A 49 -0.39 21.60 11.62
C ALA A 49 -0.58 20.06 11.79
N PRO A 50 -0.35 19.50 12.99
CA PRO A 50 -0.51 18.06 13.21
C PRO A 50 -1.88 17.51 12.82
N ARG A 51 -2.93 18.35 12.93
CA ARG A 51 -4.29 18.02 12.49
C ARG A 51 -4.36 17.80 10.98
N THR A 52 -3.79 18.70 10.18
CA THR A 52 -3.75 18.58 8.71
C THR A 52 -3.08 17.26 8.30
N VAL A 53 -1.91 16.94 8.88
CA VAL A 53 -1.21 15.68 8.59
C VAL A 53 -2.05 14.46 8.96
N LYS A 54 -2.76 14.52 10.10
CA LYS A 54 -3.64 13.44 10.55
C LYS A 54 -4.84 13.24 9.62
N ASP A 55 -5.46 14.32 9.19
CA ASP A 55 -6.66 14.28 8.35
C ASP A 55 -6.31 13.78 6.93
N ARG A 56 -5.20 14.25 6.33
CA ARG A 56 -4.68 13.74 5.05
C ARG A 56 -4.34 12.25 5.10
N TYR A 57 -3.63 11.83 6.14
CA TYR A 57 -3.30 10.42 6.34
C TYR A 57 -4.55 9.55 6.48
N ARG A 58 -5.57 10.03 7.20
CA ARG A 58 -6.84 9.32 7.33
C ARG A 58 -7.52 9.16 5.97
N GLU A 59 -7.65 10.26 5.21
CA GLU A 59 -8.26 10.23 3.87
C GLU A 59 -7.55 9.23 2.94
N LEU A 60 -6.21 9.24 2.94
CA LEU A 60 -5.43 8.31 2.14
C LEU A 60 -5.65 6.85 2.53
N VAL A 61 -5.67 6.56 3.83
CA VAL A 61 -5.90 5.20 4.34
C VAL A 61 -7.31 4.74 3.99
N GLU A 62 -8.31 5.60 4.13
CA GLU A 62 -9.70 5.30 3.75
C GLU A 62 -9.82 5.06 2.24
N PHE A 63 -9.14 5.85 1.42
CA PHE A 63 -9.09 5.65 -0.03
C PHE A 63 -8.36 4.36 -0.42
N ALA A 64 -7.31 3.97 0.30
CA ALA A 64 -6.52 2.77 0.04
C ALA A 64 -7.09 1.50 0.70
N ALA A 65 -8.09 1.62 1.58
CA ALA A 65 -8.70 0.49 2.29
C ALA A 65 -9.44 -0.49 1.37
N PRO A 66 -10.23 -0.04 0.37
CA PRO A 66 -10.69 -0.92 -0.69
C PRO A 66 -9.46 -1.54 -1.37
N ASN A 67 -9.43 -2.86 -1.53
CA ASN A 67 -8.31 -3.55 -2.15
C ASN A 67 -8.63 -3.88 -3.62
N PRO A 68 -8.43 -2.95 -4.57
CA PRO A 68 -8.66 -3.24 -5.98
C PRO A 68 -7.70 -4.31 -6.52
N ARG A 69 -6.69 -4.77 -5.75
CA ARG A 69 -5.75 -5.80 -6.21
C ARG A 69 -6.40 -7.10 -6.59
N ASN A 70 -7.52 -7.41 -5.96
CA ASN A 70 -8.22 -8.66 -6.20
C ASN A 70 -9.42 -8.47 -7.14
N GLU A 71 -9.76 -7.23 -7.50
CA GLU A 71 -10.85 -6.97 -8.43
C GLU A 71 -10.56 -7.64 -9.78
N GLY A 72 -11.52 -8.46 -10.22
CA GLY A 72 -11.41 -9.18 -11.48
C GLY A 72 -10.37 -10.30 -11.49
N LEU A 73 -9.84 -10.74 -10.35
CA LEU A 73 -9.04 -11.99 -10.26
C LEU A 73 -9.90 -13.24 -10.05
N ALA A 74 -11.13 -13.09 -9.54
CA ALA A 74 -12.04 -14.20 -9.35
C ALA A 74 -12.31 -14.92 -10.68
N GLY A 75 -12.15 -16.25 -10.68
CA GLY A 75 -12.37 -17.10 -11.85
C GLY A 75 -11.28 -17.05 -12.93
N LYS A 76 -10.14 -16.40 -12.67
CA LYS A 76 -9.00 -16.38 -13.59
C LYS A 76 -7.94 -17.40 -13.21
N ASP A 77 -7.40 -18.06 -14.21
CA ASP A 77 -6.18 -18.86 -14.06
C ASP A 77 -4.96 -17.91 -13.97
N VAL A 78 -4.20 -18.05 -12.90
CA VAL A 78 -3.00 -17.23 -12.64
C VAL A 78 -1.82 -18.13 -12.33
N ARG A 79 -0.63 -17.72 -12.79
CA ARG A 79 0.62 -18.35 -12.38
C ARG A 79 1.06 -17.75 -11.04
N ALA A 80 1.36 -18.61 -10.07
CA ALA A 80 1.88 -18.23 -8.76
C ALA A 80 3.07 -19.11 -8.40
N TRP A 81 4.04 -18.49 -7.72
CA TRP A 81 5.18 -19.17 -7.12
C TRP A 81 4.92 -19.41 -5.63
N PHE A 82 5.01 -20.65 -5.18
CA PHE A 82 4.76 -21.06 -3.80
C PHE A 82 6.08 -21.19 -3.03
N SER A 83 6.24 -20.37 -1.99
CA SER A 83 7.53 -20.21 -1.31
C SER A 83 7.51 -20.63 0.16
N GLY A 84 6.36 -21.00 0.71
CA GLY A 84 6.27 -21.38 2.12
C GLY A 84 4.85 -21.72 2.56
N THR A 85 4.72 -22.04 3.85
CA THR A 85 3.47 -22.44 4.50
C THR A 85 3.13 -21.52 5.68
N GLU A 86 1.84 -21.35 5.94
CA GLU A 86 1.31 -20.67 7.13
C GLU A 86 0.71 -21.75 8.05
N GLU A 87 1.46 -22.16 9.08
CA GLU A 87 1.12 -23.33 9.91
C GLU A 87 -0.20 -23.17 10.66
N GLU A 88 -0.43 -22.01 11.28
CA GLU A 88 -1.65 -21.73 12.07
C GLU A 88 -2.94 -21.89 11.26
N ARG A 89 -2.87 -21.61 9.95
CA ARG A 89 -4.03 -21.66 9.05
C ARG A 89 -4.06 -22.92 8.18
N GLY A 90 -3.00 -23.73 8.21
CA GLY A 90 -2.85 -24.89 7.34
C GLY A 90 -2.92 -24.53 5.85
N GLN A 91 -2.16 -23.52 5.43
CA GLN A 91 -2.17 -23.01 4.05
C GLN A 91 -0.78 -23.02 3.42
N THR A 92 -0.70 -23.31 2.12
CA THR A 92 0.50 -23.02 1.32
C THR A 92 0.35 -21.63 0.70
N VAL A 93 1.42 -20.84 0.80
CA VAL A 93 1.42 -19.42 0.42
C VAL A 93 2.21 -19.24 -0.86
N GLY A 94 1.51 -18.78 -1.90
CA GLY A 94 2.09 -18.39 -3.17
C GLY A 94 1.94 -16.92 -3.46
N ARG A 95 2.67 -16.46 -4.48
CA ARG A 95 2.57 -15.09 -5.01
C ARG A 95 2.60 -15.10 -6.53
N THR A 96 1.71 -14.33 -7.15
CA THR A 96 1.76 -14.12 -8.59
C THR A 96 2.95 -13.25 -8.99
N LYS A 97 3.18 -13.07 -10.29
CA LYS A 97 4.19 -12.11 -10.81
C LYS A 97 3.94 -10.68 -10.32
N SER A 98 2.67 -10.28 -10.12
CA SER A 98 2.28 -8.98 -9.55
C SER A 98 2.34 -8.96 -8.02
N TYR A 99 2.93 -10.00 -7.40
CA TYR A 99 3.07 -10.16 -5.96
C TYR A 99 1.75 -10.27 -5.19
N THR A 100 0.65 -10.58 -5.87
CA THR A 100 -0.64 -10.86 -5.24
C THR A 100 -0.53 -12.17 -4.45
N LYS A 101 -0.89 -12.16 -3.16
CA LYS A 101 -0.86 -13.35 -2.29
C LYS A 101 -1.93 -14.34 -2.76
N VAL A 102 -1.51 -15.57 -3.03
CA VAL A 102 -2.37 -16.71 -3.34
C VAL A 102 -2.30 -17.67 -2.16
N LEU A 103 -3.47 -18.03 -1.63
CA LEU A 103 -3.60 -18.95 -0.50
C LEU A 103 -4.36 -20.18 -0.97
N VAL A 104 -3.75 -21.34 -0.77
CA VAL A 104 -4.38 -22.64 -1.04
C VAL A 104 -4.32 -23.49 0.23
N PRO A 105 -5.20 -24.51 0.37
CA PRO A 105 -5.04 -25.52 1.42
C PRO A 105 -3.62 -26.08 1.42
N ARG A 106 -3.12 -26.48 2.59
CA ARG A 106 -1.74 -26.97 2.71
C ARG A 106 -1.49 -28.13 1.75
N ASP A 107 -0.53 -27.89 0.88
CA ASP A 107 0.08 -28.84 -0.03
C ASP A 107 1.57 -28.50 -0.11
N ASP A 108 2.39 -29.35 0.51
CA ASP A 108 3.84 -29.16 0.59
C ASP A 108 4.52 -29.50 -0.76
N ALA A 109 3.82 -30.19 -1.68
CA ALA A 109 4.35 -30.49 -3.02
C ALA A 109 4.41 -29.25 -3.93
N LEU A 110 3.66 -28.19 -3.59
CA LEU A 110 3.71 -26.92 -4.31
C LEU A 110 4.95 -26.09 -3.96
N LEU A 111 5.66 -26.37 -2.87
CA LEU A 111 6.80 -25.56 -2.45
C LEU A 111 7.92 -25.59 -3.48
N GLY A 112 8.36 -24.40 -3.91
CA GLY A 112 9.39 -24.26 -4.94
C GLY A 112 8.87 -24.44 -6.38
N GLN A 113 7.56 -24.39 -6.58
CA GLN A 113 6.88 -24.37 -7.89
C GLN A 113 6.28 -22.99 -8.19
#